data_AF-A0AAU7ZPW6-F1
#
_entry.id   AF-A0AAU7ZPW6-F1
#
_cell.length_a   1.000
_cell.length_b   1.000
_cell.length_c   1.000
_cell.angle_alpha   90.00
_cell.angle_beta   90.00
_cell.angle_gamma   90.00
#
_symmetry.space_group_name_H-M   'P 1'
#
loop_
_entity.id
_entity.type
_entity.pdbx_description
1 polymer ?
#
loop_
_entity_poly.entity_id
_entity_poly.type
_entity_poly.pdbx_seq_one_letter_code
_entity_poly.pdbx_strand_id
1 'polypeptide(L)'
;MTLPQLIELQALDTIQTAAAKVPLSWDSIIVLLGTLDQPIAAQVRSICARSIAPMAARTKALIVDDGIDSGLSLLMGQAAAEVDQSPNLLGILDYEIEGFDRNHSFVVRLPAEWLDSAKAKFQLTVELAKGDPASGIGKVNSEKVVLAILFGGGETERKALLRCTRRSWPIVLVQGSGGLADSILNARTPPIDGIQKPPVNDPELREILEIGVIYPIPIEDSVDDLNRILLRLIKEPLDTLTDAWGRYDALDTAAIEKQRQFRTIQKAILSLGIIATALAIVSAGGFVPDSLRQHVPVATKVWIAQYLHSSTLHQVVHVLLILAPIVISILVSFNSRFREGNKWVLLRGSAEALKREIFRYQARAGIYSDQKSGENSAESILAAKIKDISGNLAQSEVNRSCIDPRAIAKETGRTFITPEEYLNERVRDQIKYFENKTATLYSQLKRLHLYILLAGGLGTFLAAIKLDVWVALTVALATAFTTKLEMFQVENSLIQYNIALTSLRNIASWWKALSPWEKGRRTNIDLLVEQTEKTSESETTGWVQQMQSTLDKLTEKESTPDKGSTRLQKT
;
A
#
# COMPACT_ATOMS: atom_id res chain seq x y z
N MET A 1 36.53 -23.15 -22.54
CA MET A 1 36.47 -21.89 -23.29
C MET A 1 35.93 -22.17 -24.68
N THR A 2 34.70 -21.75 -24.94
CA THR A 2 34.12 -21.70 -26.29
C THR A 2 34.73 -20.51 -27.02
N LEU A 3 35.18 -20.68 -28.26
CA LEU A 3 35.61 -19.56 -29.09
C LEU A 3 34.43 -18.58 -29.27
N PRO A 4 34.67 -17.26 -29.24
CA PRO A 4 33.63 -16.25 -29.48
C PRO A 4 33.00 -16.46 -30.85
N GLN A 5 31.66 -16.42 -30.92
CA GLN A 5 30.95 -16.45 -32.20
C GLN A 5 30.75 -15.02 -32.72
N LEU A 6 31.40 -14.71 -33.84
CA LEU A 6 31.20 -13.45 -34.56
C LEU A 6 29.93 -13.54 -35.43
N ILE A 7 29.03 -12.59 -35.23
CA ILE A 7 27.81 -12.41 -36.02
C ILE A 7 27.99 -11.14 -36.85
N GLU A 8 28.17 -11.30 -38.15
CA GLU A 8 28.21 -10.17 -39.09
C GLU A 8 26.79 -9.83 -39.55
N LEU A 9 26.33 -8.62 -39.23
CA LEU A 9 25.05 -8.11 -39.69
C LEU A 9 25.16 -7.64 -41.14
N GLN A 10 24.10 -7.88 -41.91
CA GLN A 10 23.99 -7.43 -43.28
C GLN A 10 23.26 -6.09 -43.36
N ALA A 11 23.52 -5.31 -44.41
CA ALA A 11 22.87 -4.01 -44.65
C ALA A 11 21.33 -4.09 -44.67
N LEU A 12 20.77 -5.24 -45.06
CA LEU A 12 19.33 -5.51 -45.15
C LEU A 12 18.69 -5.95 -43.83
N ASP A 13 19.50 -6.24 -42.79
CA ASP A 13 18.96 -6.59 -41.49
C ASP A 13 18.21 -5.40 -40.87
N THR A 14 17.07 -5.66 -40.26
CA THR A 14 16.44 -4.70 -39.35
C THR A 14 16.97 -4.91 -37.94
N ILE A 15 16.77 -3.94 -37.05
CA ILE A 15 17.17 -4.07 -35.64
C ILE A 15 16.54 -5.32 -35.00
N GLN A 16 15.31 -5.67 -35.40
CA GLN A 16 14.61 -6.87 -34.95
C GLN A 16 15.28 -8.16 -35.43
N THR A 17 15.60 -8.25 -36.72
CA THR A 17 16.25 -9.46 -37.26
C THR A 17 17.68 -9.59 -36.74
N ALA A 18 18.38 -8.47 -36.52
CA ALA A 18 19.69 -8.44 -35.89
C ALA A 18 19.64 -8.94 -34.43
N ALA A 19 18.68 -8.48 -33.62
CA ALA A 19 18.52 -8.93 -32.24
C ALA A 19 18.18 -10.43 -32.16
N ALA A 20 17.34 -10.93 -33.08
CA ALA A 20 16.96 -12.34 -33.15
C ALA A 20 18.12 -13.30 -33.49
N LYS A 21 19.23 -12.78 -34.06
CA LYS A 21 20.43 -13.58 -34.37
C LYS A 21 21.29 -13.88 -33.12
N VAL A 22 21.04 -13.22 -31.99
CA VAL A 22 21.78 -13.44 -30.73
C VAL A 22 21.19 -14.63 -29.99
N PRO A 23 21.84 -15.81 -29.96
CA PRO A 23 21.23 -17.05 -29.44
C PRO A 23 21.49 -17.19 -27.94
N LEU A 24 21.19 -16.14 -27.17
CA LEU A 24 21.38 -16.12 -25.72
C LEU A 24 20.03 -16.05 -25.00
N SER A 25 19.96 -16.63 -23.81
CA SER A 25 18.85 -16.42 -22.87
C SER A 25 19.34 -15.58 -21.69
N TRP A 26 18.61 -14.54 -21.33
CA TRP A 26 18.93 -13.66 -20.22
C TRP A 26 17.66 -13.17 -19.53
N ASP A 27 17.76 -12.90 -18.23
CA ASP A 27 16.64 -12.39 -17.42
C ASP A 27 16.69 -10.85 -17.28
N SER A 28 17.88 -10.25 -17.41
CA SER A 28 18.13 -8.82 -17.29
C SER A 28 19.31 -8.39 -18.18
N ILE A 29 19.51 -7.09 -18.41
CA ILE A 29 20.60 -6.54 -19.22
C ILE A 29 21.39 -5.53 -18.40
N ILE A 30 22.72 -5.64 -18.43
CA ILE A 30 23.67 -4.66 -17.90
C ILE A 30 24.42 -4.04 -19.06
N VAL A 31 24.23 -2.75 -19.29
CA VAL A 31 24.96 -1.99 -20.31
C VAL A 31 26.18 -1.35 -19.65
N LEU A 32 27.37 -1.76 -20.08
CA LEU A 32 28.62 -1.16 -19.64
C LEU A 32 28.97 -0.02 -20.59
N LEU A 33 29.11 1.17 -20.02
CA LEU A 33 29.51 2.38 -20.73
C LEU A 33 30.78 2.91 -20.09
N GLY A 34 31.73 3.36 -20.90
CA GLY A 34 32.87 4.06 -20.34
C GLY A 34 34.09 4.14 -21.21
N THR A 35 34.84 5.21 -20.99
CA THR A 35 36.21 5.38 -21.46
C THR A 35 37.09 5.54 -20.22
N LEU A 36 38.15 4.74 -20.14
CA LEU A 36 38.99 4.61 -18.95
C LEU A 36 40.38 5.20 -19.16
N ASP A 37 40.87 5.90 -18.15
CA ASP A 37 42.28 6.25 -18.03
C ASP A 37 43.10 5.07 -17.48
N GLN A 38 44.30 4.86 -18.02
CA GLN A 38 45.25 3.80 -17.61
C GLN A 38 45.45 3.62 -16.09
N PRO A 39 45.59 4.67 -15.25
CA PRO A 39 45.85 4.50 -13.82
C PRO A 39 44.72 3.83 -13.02
N ILE A 40 43.48 3.88 -13.50
CA ILE A 40 42.29 3.39 -12.77
C ILE A 40 41.90 1.97 -13.23
N ALA A 41 42.51 1.47 -14.31
CA ALA A 41 42.19 0.18 -14.93
C ALA A 41 42.27 -1.01 -13.96
N ALA A 42 43.23 -1.03 -13.03
CA ALA A 42 43.38 -2.11 -12.05
C ALA A 42 42.20 -2.15 -11.05
N GLN A 43 41.73 -0.98 -10.60
CA GLN A 43 40.60 -0.87 -9.67
C GLN A 43 39.30 -1.27 -10.36
N VAL A 44 39.09 -0.79 -11.59
CA VAL A 44 37.90 -1.16 -12.40
C VAL A 44 37.88 -2.66 -12.68
N ARG A 45 39.02 -3.27 -13.02
CA ARG A 45 39.11 -4.73 -13.18
C ARG A 45 38.72 -5.47 -11.91
N SER A 46 39.20 -5.03 -10.75
CA SER A 46 38.83 -5.60 -9.45
C SER A 46 37.32 -5.52 -9.21
N ILE A 47 36.68 -4.39 -9.53
CA ILE A 47 35.23 -4.23 -9.44
C ILE A 47 34.49 -5.18 -10.39
N CYS A 48 34.93 -5.27 -11.65
CA CYS A 48 34.34 -6.18 -12.63
C CYS A 48 34.44 -7.64 -12.19
N ALA A 49 35.61 -8.07 -11.71
CA ALA A 49 35.86 -9.46 -11.31
C ALA A 49 35.16 -9.85 -10.00
N ARG A 50 35.04 -8.93 -9.03
CA ARG A 50 34.49 -9.23 -7.71
C ARG A 50 32.99 -8.94 -7.58
N SER A 51 32.42 -8.12 -8.45
CA SER A 51 31.01 -7.72 -8.38
C SER A 51 30.26 -7.96 -9.67
N ILE A 52 30.61 -7.28 -10.77
CA ILE A 52 29.78 -7.26 -11.98
C ILE A 52 29.69 -8.64 -12.64
N ALA A 53 30.82 -9.33 -12.84
CA ALA A 53 30.84 -10.65 -13.49
C ALA A 53 30.14 -11.73 -12.66
N PRO A 54 30.44 -11.89 -11.35
CA PRO A 54 29.73 -12.86 -10.51
C PRO A 54 28.23 -12.57 -10.37
N MET A 55 27.84 -11.29 -10.30
CA MET A 55 26.43 -10.91 -10.24
C MET A 55 25.69 -11.23 -11.53
N ALA A 56 26.26 -10.88 -12.69
CA ALA A 56 25.65 -11.21 -13.97
C ALA A 56 25.47 -12.71 -14.17
N ALA A 57 26.46 -13.53 -13.76
CA ALA A 57 26.34 -14.98 -13.80
C ALA A 57 25.22 -15.48 -12.88
N ARG A 58 25.14 -14.98 -11.64
CA ARG A 58 24.15 -15.40 -10.64
C ARG A 58 22.71 -15.03 -11.02
N THR A 59 22.50 -13.87 -11.64
CA THR A 59 21.18 -13.36 -12.02
C THR A 59 20.83 -13.62 -13.48
N LYS A 60 21.65 -14.37 -14.22
CA LYS A 60 21.52 -14.59 -15.67
C LYS A 60 21.36 -13.27 -16.46
N ALA A 61 22.12 -12.24 -16.06
CA ALA A 61 22.13 -10.97 -16.77
C ALA A 61 23.02 -11.06 -18.02
N LEU A 62 22.58 -10.43 -19.11
CA LEU A 62 23.38 -10.20 -20.30
C LEU A 62 24.19 -8.91 -20.10
N ILE A 63 25.51 -9.00 -20.18
CA ILE A 63 26.37 -7.81 -20.21
C ILE A 63 26.55 -7.37 -21.66
N VAL A 64 26.27 -6.10 -21.95
CA VAL A 64 26.41 -5.49 -23.28
C VAL A 64 27.45 -4.39 -23.22
N ASP A 65 28.48 -4.49 -24.06
CA ASP A 65 29.56 -3.51 -24.21
C ASP A 65 29.95 -3.31 -25.69
N ASP A 66 31.08 -2.67 -25.97
CA ASP A 66 31.55 -2.42 -27.34
C ASP A 66 32.34 -3.60 -27.95
N GLY A 67 32.69 -4.64 -27.19
CA GLY A 67 33.38 -5.84 -27.65
C GLY A 67 34.84 -5.67 -28.07
N ILE A 68 35.41 -4.46 -27.90
CA ILE A 68 36.77 -4.15 -28.37
C ILE A 68 37.80 -4.88 -27.48
N ASP A 69 38.93 -5.28 -28.07
CA ASP A 69 40.07 -5.89 -27.38
C ASP A 69 40.92 -4.90 -26.55
N SER A 70 40.35 -3.75 -26.17
CA SER A 70 40.99 -2.72 -25.35
C SER A 70 39.97 -2.03 -24.43
N GLY A 71 40.45 -1.22 -23.49
CA GLY A 71 39.59 -0.43 -22.60
C GLY A 71 38.74 -1.27 -21.65
N LEU A 72 37.51 -0.82 -21.39
CA LEU A 72 36.59 -1.42 -20.41
C LEU A 72 36.15 -2.84 -20.81
N SER A 73 35.89 -3.08 -22.10
CA SER A 73 35.41 -4.36 -22.62
C SER A 73 36.45 -5.48 -22.43
N LEU A 74 37.73 -5.19 -22.67
CA LEU A 74 38.82 -6.14 -22.36
C LEU A 74 38.89 -6.47 -20.86
N LEU A 75 38.78 -5.46 -19.98
CA LEU A 75 38.83 -5.69 -18.54
C LEU A 75 37.63 -6.52 -18.05
N MET A 76 36.44 -6.28 -18.62
CA MET A 76 35.24 -7.06 -18.34
C MET A 76 35.37 -8.50 -18.84
N GLY A 77 35.91 -8.71 -20.04
CA GLY A 77 36.15 -10.04 -20.58
C GLY A 77 37.17 -10.83 -19.77
N GLN A 78 38.28 -10.21 -19.35
CA GLN A 78 39.24 -10.82 -18.42
C GLN A 78 38.58 -11.18 -17.08
N ALA A 79 37.77 -10.28 -16.52
CA ALA A 79 37.03 -10.53 -15.28
C ALA A 79 36.03 -11.69 -15.43
N ALA A 80 35.35 -11.81 -16.57
CA ALA A 80 34.41 -12.90 -16.83
C ALA A 80 35.10 -14.27 -17.00
N ALA A 81 36.35 -14.29 -17.48
CA ALA A 81 37.15 -15.50 -17.60
C ALA A 81 37.67 -16.03 -16.26
N GLU A 82 37.77 -15.16 -15.24
CA GLU A 82 38.22 -15.53 -13.88
C GLU A 82 37.13 -16.17 -13.02
N VAL A 83 35.84 -16.00 -13.38
CA VAL A 83 34.71 -16.55 -12.62
C VAL A 83 34.40 -17.97 -13.09
N ASP A 84 34.15 -18.89 -12.15
CA ASP A 84 33.84 -20.31 -12.42
C ASP A 84 32.72 -20.50 -13.45
N GLN A 85 31.70 -19.63 -13.38
CA GLN A 85 30.62 -19.53 -14.37
C GLN A 85 30.72 -18.18 -15.07
N SER A 86 31.27 -18.17 -16.27
CA SER A 86 31.36 -16.94 -17.07
C SER A 86 29.95 -16.43 -17.41
N PRO A 87 29.67 -15.13 -17.17
CA PRO A 87 28.41 -14.51 -17.57
C PRO A 87 28.30 -14.43 -19.10
N ASN A 88 27.07 -14.22 -19.58
CA ASN A 88 26.83 -13.94 -20.99
C ASN A 88 27.32 -12.53 -21.33
N LEU A 89 28.33 -12.44 -22.20
CA LEU A 89 28.92 -11.20 -22.69
C LEU A 89 28.60 -11.01 -24.18
N LEU A 90 27.99 -9.87 -24.51
CA LEU A 90 27.68 -9.45 -25.88
C LEU A 90 28.41 -8.16 -26.22
N GLY A 91 29.36 -8.23 -27.14
CA GLY A 91 30.03 -7.05 -27.68
C GLY A 91 29.32 -6.56 -28.94
N ILE A 92 29.01 -5.26 -29.03
CA ILE A 92 28.46 -4.66 -30.26
C ILE A 92 29.54 -3.75 -30.88
N LEU A 93 30.18 -4.26 -31.94
CA LEU A 93 31.29 -3.61 -32.62
C LEU A 93 30.85 -2.71 -33.76
N ASP A 94 31.60 -1.63 -33.94
CA ASP A 94 31.52 -0.82 -35.16
C ASP A 94 32.16 -1.55 -36.35
N TYR A 95 31.71 -1.23 -37.56
CA TYR A 95 32.20 -1.84 -38.79
C TYR A 95 33.73 -1.68 -38.97
N GLU A 96 34.28 -0.55 -38.56
CA GLU A 96 35.68 -0.18 -38.76
C GLU A 96 36.66 -0.93 -37.84
N ILE A 97 36.17 -1.69 -36.85
CA ILE A 97 36.98 -2.33 -35.83
C ILE A 97 37.20 -3.81 -36.16
N GLU A 98 38.45 -4.16 -36.44
CA GLU A 98 38.85 -5.53 -36.79
C GLU A 98 39.10 -6.41 -35.55
N GLY A 99 39.65 -5.85 -34.48
CA GLY A 99 40.00 -6.55 -33.24
C GLY A 99 38.83 -6.67 -32.25
N PHE A 100 38.71 -7.82 -31.59
CA PHE A 100 37.66 -8.07 -30.60
C PHE A 100 38.14 -9.02 -29.49
N ASP A 101 37.59 -8.86 -28.29
CA ASP A 101 38.00 -9.69 -27.16
C ASP A 101 37.50 -11.14 -27.28
N ARG A 102 38.34 -12.08 -26.87
CA ARG A 102 38.09 -13.52 -26.99
C ARG A 102 37.25 -14.09 -25.86
N ASN A 103 37.03 -13.32 -24.80
CA ASN A 103 36.25 -13.79 -23.64
C ASN A 103 34.76 -13.47 -23.79
N HIS A 104 34.35 -12.70 -24.80
CA HIS A 104 32.94 -12.46 -25.11
C HIS A 104 32.26 -13.74 -25.59
N SER A 105 31.02 -13.94 -25.14
CA SER A 105 30.21 -15.08 -25.60
C SER A 105 29.84 -14.90 -27.07
N PHE A 106 29.41 -13.69 -27.43
CA PHE A 106 29.03 -13.30 -28.77
C PHE A 106 29.51 -11.89 -29.08
N VAL A 107 29.86 -11.68 -30.34
CA VAL A 107 30.26 -10.36 -30.85
C VAL A 107 29.45 -10.08 -32.11
N VAL A 108 28.73 -8.97 -32.11
CA VAL A 108 27.90 -8.52 -33.23
C VAL A 108 28.58 -7.35 -33.90
N ARG A 109 28.93 -7.49 -35.19
CA ARG A 109 29.52 -6.41 -35.98
C ARG A 109 28.41 -5.68 -36.76
N LEU A 110 28.33 -4.36 -36.56
CA LEU A 110 27.40 -3.51 -37.28
C LEU A 110 27.80 -3.33 -38.75
N PRO A 111 26.84 -3.17 -39.68
CA PRO A 111 27.13 -2.95 -41.09
C PRO A 111 27.53 -1.48 -41.35
N ALA A 112 28.34 -1.25 -42.39
CA ALA A 112 28.85 0.08 -42.73
C ALA A 112 27.75 1.09 -43.08
N GLU A 113 26.61 0.61 -43.55
CA GLU A 113 25.45 1.41 -43.96
C GLU A 113 24.72 2.05 -42.77
N TRP A 114 24.98 1.60 -41.55
CA TRP A 114 24.38 2.15 -40.33
C TRP A 114 25.21 3.32 -39.80
N LEU A 115 25.02 4.49 -40.44
CA LEU A 115 25.81 5.73 -40.25
C LEU A 115 25.96 6.22 -38.79
N ASP A 116 24.96 6.00 -37.92
CA ASP A 116 25.03 6.35 -36.49
C ASP A 116 25.15 5.06 -35.66
N SER A 117 26.38 4.60 -35.50
CA SER A 117 26.67 3.35 -34.81
C SER A 117 26.29 3.39 -33.33
N ALA A 118 26.46 4.54 -32.66
CA ALA A 118 26.04 4.74 -31.27
C ALA A 118 24.51 4.60 -31.11
N LYS A 119 23.73 5.12 -32.06
CA LYS A 119 22.28 4.93 -32.09
C LYS A 119 21.90 3.48 -32.38
N ALA A 120 22.58 2.83 -33.31
CA ALA A 120 22.35 1.43 -33.63
C ALA A 120 22.62 0.50 -32.44
N LYS A 121 23.78 0.63 -31.77
CA LYS A 121 24.12 -0.10 -30.54
C LYS A 121 23.00 0.01 -29.49
N PHE A 122 22.54 1.24 -29.27
CA PHE A 122 21.48 1.51 -28.32
C PHE A 122 20.13 0.90 -28.74
N GLN A 123 19.75 1.02 -30.02
CA GLN A 123 18.50 0.45 -30.51
C GLN A 123 18.49 -1.07 -30.47
N LEU A 124 19.62 -1.72 -30.76
CA LEU A 124 19.78 -3.16 -30.62
C LEU A 124 19.61 -3.58 -29.15
N THR A 125 20.24 -2.86 -28.22
CA THR A 125 20.09 -3.09 -26.77
C THR A 125 18.64 -2.95 -26.33
N VAL A 126 17.93 -1.94 -26.83
CA VAL A 126 16.49 -1.75 -26.56
C VAL A 126 15.67 -2.92 -27.08
N GLU A 127 15.98 -3.45 -28.27
CA GLU A 127 15.24 -4.57 -28.82
C GLU A 127 15.50 -5.87 -28.07
N LEU A 128 16.75 -6.09 -27.63
CA LEU A 128 17.12 -7.21 -26.74
C LEU A 128 16.39 -7.13 -25.38
N ALA A 129 16.04 -5.93 -24.91
CA ALA A 129 15.28 -5.71 -23.68
C ALA A 129 13.79 -6.08 -23.81
N LYS A 130 13.21 -6.03 -25.02
CA LYS A 130 11.79 -6.33 -25.24
C LYS A 130 11.44 -7.82 -25.13
N GLY A 131 12.46 -8.70 -25.05
CA GLY A 131 12.28 -10.13 -24.84
C GLY A 131 12.12 -10.94 -26.14
N ASP A 132 12.08 -12.26 -25.99
CA ASP A 132 12.09 -13.22 -27.10
C ASP A 132 10.70 -13.29 -27.78
N PRO A 133 10.57 -12.93 -29.08
CA PRO A 133 9.32 -13.06 -29.81
C PRO A 133 8.83 -14.51 -29.94
N ALA A 134 9.67 -15.52 -29.67
CA ALA A 134 9.30 -16.93 -29.68
C ALA A 134 8.64 -17.42 -28.37
N SER A 135 8.60 -16.59 -27.32
CA SER A 135 7.88 -16.92 -26.08
C SER A 135 6.37 -16.67 -26.27
N GLY A 136 5.67 -17.75 -26.60
CA GLY A 136 4.30 -17.75 -27.10
C GLY A 136 3.26 -16.96 -26.27
N ILE A 137 2.23 -16.54 -27.01
CA ILE A 137 0.92 -16.02 -26.61
C ILE A 137 0.57 -16.37 -25.14
N GLY A 138 0.68 -15.39 -24.23
CA GLY A 138 0.11 -15.51 -22.88
C GLY A 138 0.85 -14.80 -21.75
N LYS A 139 2.14 -14.45 -21.90
CA LYS A 139 2.82 -13.56 -20.93
C LYS A 139 2.73 -12.13 -21.43
N VAL A 140 2.10 -11.27 -20.64
CA VAL A 140 2.15 -9.81 -20.83
C VAL A 140 3.62 -9.41 -20.98
N ASN A 141 3.97 -8.71 -22.06
CA ASN A 141 5.30 -8.15 -22.31
C ASN A 141 5.76 -7.28 -21.14
N SER A 142 6.38 -7.87 -20.12
CA SER A 142 7.21 -7.15 -19.17
C SER A 142 8.57 -6.95 -19.84
N GLU A 143 8.87 -5.71 -20.24
CA GLU A 143 10.22 -5.35 -20.69
C GLU A 143 11.24 -5.84 -19.65
N LYS A 144 12.30 -6.50 -20.10
CA LYS A 144 13.37 -6.97 -19.21
C LYS A 144 14.06 -5.77 -18.57
N VAL A 145 14.51 -5.94 -17.33
CA VAL A 145 15.20 -4.88 -16.60
C VAL A 145 16.54 -4.56 -17.27
N VAL A 146 16.76 -3.28 -17.57
CA VAL A 146 18.02 -2.77 -18.13
C VAL A 146 18.68 -1.81 -17.15
N LEU A 147 19.95 -2.05 -16.85
CA LEU A 147 20.78 -1.25 -15.97
C LEU A 147 21.99 -0.72 -16.75
N ALA A 148 22.27 0.57 -16.68
CA ALA A 148 23.51 1.13 -17.23
C ALA A 148 24.53 1.38 -16.11
N ILE A 149 25.78 0.99 -16.33
CA ILE A 149 26.91 1.31 -15.44
C ILE A 149 27.89 2.15 -16.22
N LEU A 150 28.21 3.35 -15.72
CA LEU A 150 29.17 4.26 -16.33
C LEU A 150 30.46 4.30 -15.53
N PHE A 151 31.57 4.02 -16.22
CA PHE A 151 32.93 4.30 -15.76
C PHE A 151 33.53 5.41 -16.62
N GLY A 152 33.92 6.53 -16.02
CA GLY A 152 34.51 7.66 -16.73
C GLY A 152 33.53 8.26 -17.74
N GLY A 153 33.93 8.25 -19.01
CA GLY A 153 33.06 8.56 -20.14
C GLY A 153 33.36 9.92 -20.79
N GLY A 154 33.14 9.97 -22.10
CA GLY A 154 33.28 11.15 -22.95
C GLY A 154 31.95 11.55 -23.61
N GLU A 155 32.06 12.20 -24.77
CA GLU A 155 30.90 12.76 -25.47
C GLU A 155 29.99 11.70 -26.12
N THR A 156 30.56 10.54 -26.49
CA THR A 156 29.82 9.37 -26.98
C THR A 156 28.94 8.76 -25.89
N GLU A 157 29.51 8.56 -24.70
CA GLU A 157 28.80 8.01 -23.55
C GLU A 157 27.73 8.98 -23.04
N ARG A 158 27.94 10.31 -23.14
CA ARG A 158 26.93 11.33 -22.81
C ARG A 158 25.61 11.09 -23.56
N LYS A 159 25.70 10.89 -24.87
CA LYS A 159 24.51 10.64 -25.72
C LYS A 159 23.84 9.31 -25.38
N ALA A 160 24.61 8.28 -25.04
CA ALA A 160 24.07 7.01 -24.57
C ALA A 160 23.35 7.16 -23.22
N LEU A 161 23.95 7.88 -22.28
CA LEU A 161 23.41 8.15 -20.95
C LEU A 161 22.10 8.95 -21.01
N LEU A 162 22.02 9.93 -21.91
CA LEU A 162 20.81 10.69 -22.17
C LEU A 162 19.69 9.78 -22.68
N ARG A 163 20.00 8.82 -23.56
CA ARG A 163 19.03 7.84 -24.08
C ARG A 163 18.57 6.85 -22.99
N CYS A 164 19.45 6.46 -22.06
CA CYS A 164 19.10 5.68 -20.87
C CYS A 164 18.14 6.47 -19.97
N THR A 165 18.48 7.73 -19.70
CA THR A 165 17.72 8.63 -18.82
C THR A 165 16.29 8.84 -19.33
N ARG A 166 16.12 9.10 -20.62
CA ARG A 166 14.80 9.27 -21.25
C ARG A 166 13.90 8.03 -21.20
N ARG A 167 14.48 6.85 -20.98
CA ARG A 167 13.77 5.57 -20.82
C ARG A 167 13.61 5.17 -19.35
N SER A 168 14.04 6.02 -18.43
CA SER A 168 14.03 5.76 -16.99
C SER A 168 14.82 4.49 -16.62
N TRP A 169 15.83 4.12 -17.41
CA TRP A 169 16.75 3.06 -17.04
C TRP A 169 17.64 3.54 -15.89
N PRO A 170 17.79 2.76 -14.80
CA PRO A 170 18.70 3.09 -13.72
C PRO A 170 20.14 3.20 -14.23
N ILE A 171 20.86 4.18 -13.70
CA ILE A 171 22.25 4.48 -14.06
C ILE A 171 23.09 4.42 -12.79
N VAL A 172 24.10 3.56 -12.78
CA VAL A 172 25.13 3.52 -11.73
C VAL A 172 26.35 4.30 -12.22
N LEU A 173 26.75 5.33 -11.48
CA LEU A 173 27.93 6.13 -11.76
C LEU A 173 29.04 5.76 -10.79
N VAL A 174 30.18 5.33 -11.31
CA VAL A 174 31.34 5.01 -10.48
C VAL A 174 32.15 6.28 -10.23
N GLN A 175 32.08 6.81 -9.01
CA GLN A 175 32.78 8.02 -8.58
C GLN A 175 34.28 7.77 -8.45
N GLY A 176 35.10 8.70 -8.93
CA GLY A 176 36.55 8.58 -8.97
C GLY A 176 37.05 7.85 -10.22
N SER A 177 36.17 7.54 -11.18
CA SER A 177 36.54 6.98 -12.48
C SER A 177 36.87 8.05 -13.54
N GLY A 178 36.74 9.34 -13.22
CA GLY A 178 37.08 10.46 -14.11
C GLY A 178 35.94 10.90 -15.04
N GLY A 179 36.27 11.81 -15.96
CA GLY A 179 35.44 12.18 -17.11
C GLY A 179 34.00 12.65 -16.79
N LEU A 180 33.04 12.11 -17.55
CA LEU A 180 31.63 12.45 -17.46
C LEU A 180 31.00 12.02 -16.13
N ALA A 181 31.36 10.85 -15.59
CA ALA A 181 30.84 10.33 -14.33
C ALA A 181 31.06 11.31 -13.17
N ASP A 182 32.30 11.77 -12.97
CA ASP A 182 32.62 12.73 -11.91
C ASP A 182 32.04 14.12 -12.19
N SER A 183 31.92 14.52 -13.45
CA SER A 183 31.29 15.80 -13.82
C SER A 183 29.80 15.84 -13.42
N ILE A 184 29.06 14.75 -13.62
CA ILE A 184 27.65 14.62 -13.21
C ILE A 184 27.53 14.64 -11.68
N LEU A 185 28.39 13.90 -10.99
CA LEU A 185 28.36 13.82 -9.53
C LEU A 185 28.72 15.15 -8.88
N ASN A 186 29.77 15.80 -9.36
CA ASN A 186 30.14 17.15 -8.94
C ASN A 186 29.00 18.12 -9.18
N ALA A 187 28.26 18.02 -10.28
CA ALA A 187 27.09 18.86 -10.54
C ALA A 187 25.96 18.64 -9.53
N ARG A 188 25.81 17.42 -8.99
CA ARG A 188 24.77 16.99 -8.06
C ARG A 188 25.05 17.31 -6.58
N THR A 189 26.32 17.46 -6.17
CA THR A 189 26.68 17.74 -4.77
C THR A 189 26.13 19.11 -4.32
N PRO A 190 25.43 19.19 -3.16
CA PRO A 190 24.94 20.46 -2.64
C PRO A 190 26.11 21.38 -2.27
N PRO A 191 26.01 22.71 -2.52
CA PRO A 191 27.09 23.63 -2.21
C PRO A 191 27.33 23.70 -0.69
N ILE A 192 28.61 23.64 -0.32
CA ILE A 192 29.07 23.99 1.03
C ILE A 192 29.13 25.52 1.09
N ASP A 193 28.43 26.11 2.07
CA ASP A 193 28.44 27.52 2.44
C ASP A 193 28.38 28.58 1.33
N GLY A 194 27.17 29.11 1.08
CA GLY A 194 26.96 30.47 0.54
C GLY A 194 27.37 30.76 -0.90
N ILE A 195 28.09 29.86 -1.57
CA ILE A 195 28.52 30.03 -2.96
C ILE A 195 27.42 29.50 -3.89
N GLN A 196 26.72 30.40 -4.59
CA GLN A 196 25.85 30.03 -5.70
C GLN A 196 26.69 29.41 -6.81
N LYS A 197 26.39 28.14 -7.12
CA LYS A 197 27.07 27.41 -8.20
C LYS A 197 26.74 28.05 -9.55
N PRO A 198 27.70 28.14 -10.50
CA PRO A 198 27.40 28.57 -11.85
C PRO A 198 26.31 27.67 -12.46
N PRO A 199 25.34 28.23 -13.20
CA PRO A 199 24.31 27.44 -13.86
C PRO A 199 24.97 26.43 -14.80
N VAL A 200 24.52 25.17 -14.75
CA VAL A 200 24.94 24.15 -15.72
C VAL A 200 24.41 24.60 -17.08
N ASN A 201 25.28 25.18 -17.92
CA ASN A 201 24.89 25.75 -19.22
C ASN A 201 24.56 24.69 -20.28
N ASP A 202 25.01 23.46 -20.05
CA ASP A 202 24.79 22.33 -20.95
C ASP A 202 23.35 21.78 -20.81
N PRO A 203 22.53 21.83 -21.88
CA PRO A 203 21.14 21.36 -21.83
C PRO A 203 21.04 19.84 -21.64
N GLU A 204 21.96 19.05 -22.18
CA GLU A 204 21.91 17.58 -22.08
C GLU A 204 22.27 17.12 -20.68
N LEU A 205 23.30 17.73 -20.07
CA LEU A 205 23.70 17.45 -18.69
C LEU A 205 22.59 17.84 -17.71
N ARG A 206 21.89 18.95 -17.97
CA ARG A 206 20.74 19.38 -17.16
C ARG A 206 19.59 18.36 -17.23
N GLU A 207 19.26 17.88 -18.42
CA GLU A 207 18.22 16.85 -18.60
C GLU A 207 18.57 15.56 -17.85
N ILE A 208 19.84 15.13 -17.90
CA ILE A 208 20.32 13.95 -17.15
C ILE A 208 20.17 14.16 -15.64
N LEU A 209 20.51 15.33 -15.11
CA LEU A 209 20.41 15.64 -13.69
C LEU A 209 18.96 15.77 -13.19
N GLU A 210 18.04 16.24 -14.04
CA GLU A 210 16.64 16.45 -13.69
C GLU A 210 15.80 15.17 -13.74
N ILE A 211 16.04 14.32 -14.75
CA ILE A 211 15.20 13.14 -15.05
C ILE A 211 15.89 11.82 -14.64
N GLY A 212 17.22 11.80 -14.60
CA GLY A 212 18.01 10.58 -14.43
C GLY A 212 17.84 9.90 -13.07
N VAL A 213 17.65 8.58 -13.09
CA VAL A 213 17.68 7.73 -11.89
C VAL A 213 19.13 7.28 -11.66
N ILE A 214 19.88 8.11 -10.93
CA ILE A 214 21.34 7.98 -10.81
C ILE A 214 21.74 7.48 -9.41
N TYR A 215 22.58 6.44 -9.36
CA TYR A 215 23.18 5.85 -8.15
C TYR A 215 24.69 6.08 -8.14
N PRO A 216 25.21 6.99 -7.30
CA PRO A 216 26.65 7.19 -7.13
C PRO A 216 27.28 6.05 -6.32
N ILE A 217 28.44 5.56 -6.76
CA ILE A 217 29.22 4.56 -6.02
C ILE A 217 30.71 4.95 -6.07
N PRO A 218 31.35 5.27 -4.92
CA PRO A 218 32.80 5.45 -4.83
C PRO A 218 33.55 4.23 -5.35
N ILE A 219 34.59 4.45 -6.16
CA ILE A 219 35.46 3.37 -6.64
C ILE A 219 36.22 2.66 -5.50
N GLU A 220 36.36 3.35 -4.36
CA GLU A 220 37.03 2.87 -3.14
C GLU A 220 36.08 2.15 -2.16
N ASP A 221 34.76 2.21 -2.39
CA ASP A 221 33.77 1.65 -1.47
C ASP A 221 33.75 0.11 -1.46
N SER A 222 33.06 -0.46 -0.46
CA SER A 222 32.99 -1.90 -0.31
C SER A 222 32.29 -2.56 -1.50
N VAL A 223 32.87 -3.66 -2.01
CA VAL A 223 32.29 -4.47 -3.09
C VAL A 223 30.89 -5.00 -2.73
N ASP A 224 30.62 -5.16 -1.43
CA ASP A 224 29.34 -5.64 -0.92
C ASP A 224 28.21 -4.62 -1.13
N ASP A 225 28.51 -3.31 -1.02
CA ASP A 225 27.53 -2.25 -1.29
C ASP A 225 27.15 -2.20 -2.77
N LEU A 226 28.12 -2.33 -3.66
CA LEU A 226 27.88 -2.45 -5.10
C LEU A 226 27.03 -3.70 -5.41
N ASN A 227 27.38 -4.86 -4.84
CA ASN A 227 26.60 -6.09 -5.01
C ASN A 227 25.14 -5.91 -4.54
N ARG A 228 24.93 -5.24 -3.41
CA ARG A 228 23.59 -4.96 -2.88
C ARG A 228 22.79 -4.05 -3.83
N ILE A 229 23.42 -3.01 -4.38
CA ILE A 229 22.78 -2.10 -5.33
C ILE A 229 22.47 -2.84 -6.65
N LEU A 230 23.42 -3.60 -7.21
CA LEU A 230 23.21 -4.37 -8.43
C LEU A 230 22.10 -5.40 -8.27
N LEU A 231 22.10 -6.18 -7.18
CA LEU A 231 21.03 -7.15 -6.90
C LEU A 231 19.67 -6.47 -6.77
N ARG A 232 19.61 -5.31 -6.12
CA ARG A 232 18.38 -4.53 -6.00
C ARG A 232 17.87 -4.06 -7.36
N LEU A 233 18.76 -3.60 -8.22
CA LEU A 233 18.40 -3.06 -9.53
C LEU A 233 18.05 -4.17 -10.53
N ILE A 234 18.66 -5.36 -10.40
CA ILE A 234 18.46 -6.47 -11.33
C ILE A 234 17.28 -7.36 -10.92
N LYS A 235 17.07 -7.60 -9.62
CA LYS A 235 16.03 -8.51 -9.14
C LYS A 235 14.71 -7.75 -8.97
N GLU A 236 13.66 -8.23 -9.61
CA GLU A 236 12.31 -7.66 -9.49
C GLU A 236 11.87 -7.62 -8.01
N PRO A 237 11.52 -6.44 -7.47
CA PRO A 237 11.15 -6.23 -6.06
C PRO A 237 9.73 -6.75 -5.71
N LEU A 238 9.16 -7.68 -6.49
CA LEU A 238 7.75 -8.06 -6.38
C LEU A 238 7.36 -8.75 -5.06
N ASP A 239 8.30 -9.36 -4.33
CA ASP A 239 7.96 -10.20 -3.16
C ASP A 239 7.43 -9.37 -1.98
N THR A 240 8.08 -8.26 -1.64
CA THR A 240 7.71 -7.45 -0.46
C THR A 240 6.38 -6.71 -0.64
N LEU A 241 6.10 -6.22 -1.85
CA LEU A 241 4.86 -5.51 -2.14
C LEU A 241 3.68 -6.49 -2.20
N THR A 242 3.90 -7.69 -2.73
CA THR A 242 2.88 -8.75 -2.76
C THR A 242 2.54 -9.24 -1.36
N ASP A 243 3.55 -9.43 -0.49
CA ASP A 243 3.33 -9.73 0.93
C ASP A 243 2.56 -8.61 1.63
N ALA A 244 2.88 -7.34 1.34
CA ALA A 244 2.18 -6.19 1.91
C ALA A 244 0.68 -6.20 1.55
N TRP A 245 0.34 -6.41 0.27
CA TRP A 245 -1.06 -6.51 -0.17
C TRP A 245 -1.77 -7.73 0.44
N GLY A 246 -1.12 -8.89 0.50
CA GLY A 246 -1.69 -10.08 1.13
C GLY A 246 -2.01 -9.86 2.61
N ARG A 247 -1.12 -9.20 3.36
CA ARG A 247 -1.36 -8.82 4.76
C ARG A 247 -2.49 -7.80 4.89
N TYR A 248 -2.56 -6.82 3.99
CA TYR A 248 -3.66 -5.86 3.97
C TYR A 248 -5.02 -6.56 3.81
N ASP A 249 -5.13 -7.44 2.81
CA ASP A 249 -6.37 -8.18 2.52
C ASP A 249 -6.78 -9.07 3.70
N ALA A 250 -5.82 -9.74 4.35
CA ALA A 250 -6.06 -10.53 5.55
C ALA A 250 -6.59 -9.70 6.72
N LEU A 251 -5.96 -8.54 6.98
CA LEU A 251 -6.37 -7.63 8.06
C LEU A 251 -7.74 -7.01 7.79
N ASP A 252 -8.02 -6.57 6.57
CA ASP A 252 -9.31 -5.96 6.22
C ASP A 252 -10.45 -6.98 6.30
N THR A 253 -10.23 -8.19 5.79
CA THR A 253 -11.22 -9.27 5.86
C THR A 253 -11.52 -9.64 7.31
N ALA A 254 -10.49 -9.82 8.13
CA ALA A 254 -10.64 -10.09 9.56
C ALA A 254 -11.38 -8.95 10.27
N ALA A 255 -11.07 -7.68 9.95
CA ALA A 255 -11.76 -6.53 10.51
C ALA A 255 -13.27 -6.57 10.20
N ILE A 256 -13.66 -6.85 8.94
CA ILE A 256 -15.06 -6.96 8.52
C ILE A 256 -15.78 -8.07 9.27
N GLU A 257 -15.15 -9.23 9.43
CA GLU A 257 -15.73 -10.35 10.16
C GLU A 257 -15.98 -9.98 11.63
N LYS A 258 -14.98 -9.40 12.31
CA LYS A 258 -15.10 -8.97 13.71
C LYS A 258 -16.12 -7.87 13.90
N GLN A 259 -16.23 -6.95 12.93
CA GLN A 259 -17.27 -5.92 12.94
C GLN A 259 -18.66 -6.54 12.89
N ARG A 260 -18.88 -7.56 12.05
CA ARG A 260 -20.17 -8.25 11.96
C ARG A 260 -20.51 -8.98 13.24
N GLN A 261 -19.55 -9.71 13.83
CA GLN A 261 -19.73 -10.41 15.11
C GLN A 261 -20.13 -9.42 16.21
N PHE A 262 -19.38 -8.32 16.38
CA PHE A 262 -19.68 -7.28 17.34
C PHE A 262 -21.09 -6.69 17.13
N ARG A 263 -21.45 -6.35 15.88
CA ARG A 263 -22.77 -5.80 15.54
C ARG A 263 -23.91 -6.77 15.86
N THR A 264 -23.72 -8.07 15.64
CA THR A 264 -24.73 -9.09 15.92
C THR A 264 -24.96 -9.23 17.42
N ILE A 265 -23.89 -9.30 18.22
CA ILE A 265 -23.98 -9.38 19.69
C ILE A 265 -24.68 -8.14 20.25
N GLN A 266 -24.30 -6.95 19.82
CA GLN A 266 -24.90 -5.70 20.30
C GLN A 266 -26.37 -5.56 19.92
N LYS A 267 -26.75 -5.97 18.71
CA LYS A 267 -28.16 -6.05 18.33
C LYS A 267 -28.92 -7.04 19.19
N ALA A 268 -28.34 -8.19 19.51
CA ALA A 268 -28.96 -9.20 20.37
C ALA A 268 -29.21 -8.65 21.78
N ILE A 269 -28.20 -8.04 22.41
CA ILE A 269 -28.31 -7.42 23.75
C ILE A 269 -29.42 -6.36 23.78
N LEU A 270 -29.41 -5.42 22.84
CA LEU A 270 -30.42 -4.36 22.78
C LEU A 270 -31.83 -4.93 22.53
N SER A 271 -31.96 -5.91 21.63
CA SER A 271 -33.25 -6.54 21.34
C SER A 271 -33.80 -7.33 22.53
N LEU A 272 -32.95 -8.08 23.23
CA LEU A 272 -33.32 -8.84 24.43
C LEU A 272 -33.73 -7.90 25.57
N GLY A 273 -33.06 -6.76 25.73
CA GLY A 273 -33.45 -5.74 26.71
C GLY A 273 -34.85 -5.19 26.46
N ILE A 274 -35.18 -4.83 25.20
CA ILE A 274 -36.52 -4.36 24.82
C ILE A 274 -37.57 -5.47 25.03
N ILE A 275 -37.26 -6.70 24.61
CA ILE A 275 -38.16 -7.85 24.76
C ILE A 275 -38.41 -8.16 26.25
N ALA A 276 -37.37 -8.12 27.09
CA ALA A 276 -37.50 -8.34 28.53
C ALA A 276 -38.43 -7.30 29.17
N THR A 277 -38.28 -6.02 28.81
CA THR A 277 -39.19 -4.95 29.28
C THR A 277 -40.63 -5.18 28.81
N ALA A 278 -40.83 -5.60 27.55
CA ALA A 278 -42.15 -5.92 27.03
C ALA A 278 -42.78 -7.13 27.75
N LEU A 279 -42.01 -8.19 28.00
CA LEU A 279 -42.47 -9.38 28.74
C LEU A 279 -42.82 -9.05 30.18
N ALA A 280 -42.04 -8.19 30.85
CA ALA A 280 -42.34 -7.73 32.20
C ALA A 280 -43.71 -7.03 32.27
N ILE A 281 -44.00 -6.14 31.31
CA ILE A 281 -45.29 -5.44 31.19
C ILE A 281 -46.45 -6.44 30.99
N VAL A 282 -46.27 -7.45 30.14
CA VAL A 282 -47.29 -8.49 29.90
C VAL A 282 -47.53 -9.33 31.15
N SER A 283 -46.47 -9.74 31.85
CA SER A 283 -46.56 -10.56 33.08
C SER A 283 -47.23 -9.81 34.24
N ALA A 284 -47.04 -8.50 34.33
CA ALA A 284 -47.65 -7.67 35.37
C ALA A 284 -49.17 -7.49 35.20
N GLY A 285 -49.76 -8.05 34.14
CA GLY A 285 -51.20 -7.94 33.85
C GLY A 285 -51.65 -6.52 33.46
N GLY A 286 -50.70 -5.61 33.22
CA GLY A 286 -50.91 -4.20 32.89
C GLY A 286 -51.21 -3.93 31.41
N PHE A 287 -51.52 -4.98 30.62
CA PHE A 287 -51.83 -4.85 29.20
C PHE A 287 -53.08 -4.00 28.95
N VAL A 288 -54.06 -4.03 29.88
CA VAL A 288 -55.29 -3.25 29.79
C VAL A 288 -55.31 -2.21 30.91
N PRO A 289 -55.38 -0.91 30.59
CA PRO A 289 -55.45 0.15 31.58
C PRO A 289 -56.76 0.11 32.36
N ASP A 290 -56.72 0.52 33.63
CA ASP A 290 -57.88 0.44 34.53
C ASP A 290 -59.10 1.23 34.03
N SER A 291 -58.88 2.30 33.26
CA SER A 291 -59.91 3.10 32.60
C SER A 291 -60.67 2.32 31.52
N LEU A 292 -59.97 1.54 30.66
CA LEU A 292 -60.63 0.68 29.67
C LEU A 292 -61.22 -0.57 30.30
N ARG A 293 -60.62 -1.09 31.38
CA ARG A 293 -61.13 -2.30 32.07
C ARG A 293 -62.59 -2.19 32.46
N GLN A 294 -63.14 -0.99 32.64
CA GLN A 294 -64.56 -0.82 32.97
C GLN A 294 -65.48 -0.87 31.74
N HIS A 295 -65.01 -0.45 30.56
CA HIS A 295 -65.82 -0.26 29.34
C HIS A 295 -65.69 -1.41 28.32
N VAL A 296 -64.78 -2.35 28.55
CA VAL A 296 -64.62 -3.55 27.72
C VAL A 296 -65.80 -4.52 27.96
N PRO A 297 -66.44 -5.09 26.92
CA PRO A 297 -67.49 -6.09 27.08
C PRO A 297 -67.06 -7.26 27.95
N VAL A 298 -67.97 -7.81 28.76
CA VAL A 298 -67.68 -8.94 29.68
C VAL A 298 -67.08 -10.13 28.93
N ALA A 299 -67.58 -10.42 27.71
CA ALA A 299 -67.03 -11.49 26.86
C ALA A 299 -65.55 -11.27 26.50
N THR A 300 -65.14 -10.03 26.23
CA THR A 300 -63.75 -9.70 25.92
C THR A 300 -62.88 -9.69 27.19
N LYS A 301 -63.42 -9.31 28.36
CA LYS A 301 -62.72 -9.46 29.64
C LYS A 301 -62.50 -10.93 29.98
N VAL A 302 -63.51 -11.79 29.79
CA VAL A 302 -63.41 -13.24 30.02
C VAL A 302 -62.45 -13.86 29.00
N TRP A 303 -62.50 -13.48 27.73
CA TRP A 303 -61.57 -13.95 26.71
C TRP A 303 -60.13 -13.53 27.02
N ILE A 304 -59.86 -12.25 27.32
CA ILE A 304 -58.52 -11.76 27.70
C ILE A 304 -58.03 -12.44 28.98
N ALA A 305 -58.88 -12.52 30.01
CA ALA A 305 -58.53 -13.19 31.26
C ALA A 305 -58.24 -14.67 31.02
N GLN A 306 -59.05 -15.40 30.26
CA GLN A 306 -58.90 -16.83 30.00
C GLN A 306 -57.72 -17.15 29.07
N TYR A 307 -57.37 -16.26 28.13
CA TYR A 307 -56.21 -16.42 27.24
C TYR A 307 -54.89 -16.06 27.96
N LEU A 308 -54.84 -14.96 28.73
CA LEU A 308 -53.67 -14.60 29.54
C LEU A 308 -53.48 -15.50 30.77
N HIS A 309 -54.56 -15.99 31.41
CA HIS A 309 -54.51 -16.99 32.49
C HIS A 309 -54.48 -18.43 31.98
N SER A 310 -54.33 -18.67 30.67
CA SER A 310 -53.97 -20.01 30.24
C SER A 310 -52.65 -20.38 30.91
N SER A 311 -52.67 -21.46 31.71
CA SER A 311 -51.55 -21.86 32.57
C SER A 311 -50.25 -22.00 31.78
N THR A 312 -50.36 -22.38 30.52
CA THR A 312 -49.26 -22.54 29.57
C THR A 312 -48.62 -21.20 29.16
N LEU A 313 -49.39 -20.17 28.82
CA LEU A 313 -48.85 -18.87 28.40
C LEU A 313 -48.14 -18.17 29.57
N HIS A 314 -48.75 -18.19 30.76
CA HIS A 314 -48.15 -17.62 31.95
C HIS A 314 -46.82 -18.31 32.30
N GLN A 315 -46.76 -19.65 32.20
CA GLN A 315 -45.51 -20.41 32.40
C GLN A 315 -44.44 -20.03 31.38
N VAL A 316 -44.78 -19.94 30.09
CA VAL A 316 -43.83 -19.56 29.04
C VAL A 316 -43.29 -18.15 29.25
N VAL A 317 -44.14 -17.16 29.52
CA VAL A 317 -43.70 -15.78 29.79
C VAL A 317 -42.81 -15.71 31.03
N HIS A 318 -43.15 -16.43 32.10
CA HIS A 318 -42.35 -16.47 33.31
C HIS A 318 -40.97 -17.08 33.08
N VAL A 319 -40.89 -18.20 32.33
CA VAL A 319 -39.61 -18.81 31.94
C VAL A 319 -38.78 -17.85 31.09
N LEU A 320 -39.39 -17.16 30.11
CA LEU A 320 -38.69 -16.19 29.28
C LEU A 320 -38.17 -14.97 30.08
N LEU A 321 -38.91 -14.51 31.09
CA LEU A 321 -38.49 -13.43 31.99
C LEU A 321 -37.27 -13.79 32.83
N ILE A 322 -37.14 -15.06 33.23
CA ILE A 322 -35.94 -15.56 33.94
C ILE A 322 -34.79 -15.76 32.96
N LEU A 323 -35.06 -16.32 31.78
CA LEU A 323 -34.03 -16.61 30.77
C LEU A 323 -33.44 -15.33 30.16
N ALA A 324 -34.22 -14.28 29.92
CA ALA A 324 -33.74 -13.09 29.23
C ALA A 324 -32.57 -12.39 29.96
N PRO A 325 -32.64 -12.09 31.28
CA PRO A 325 -31.52 -11.54 32.04
C PRO A 325 -30.29 -12.46 32.07
N ILE A 326 -30.50 -13.78 32.12
CA ILE A 326 -29.40 -14.77 32.11
C ILE A 326 -28.68 -14.72 30.75
N VAL A 327 -29.42 -14.74 29.65
CA VAL A 327 -28.85 -14.67 28.30
C VAL A 327 -28.17 -13.32 28.07
N ILE A 328 -28.77 -12.20 28.52
CA ILE A 328 -28.14 -10.88 28.47
C ILE A 328 -26.82 -10.89 29.25
N SER A 329 -26.79 -11.44 30.46
CA SER A 329 -25.57 -11.51 31.29
C SER A 329 -24.48 -12.35 30.62
N ILE A 330 -24.84 -13.48 30.00
CA ILE A 330 -23.91 -14.31 29.24
C ILE A 330 -23.35 -13.55 28.03
N LEU A 331 -24.21 -12.87 27.25
CA LEU A 331 -23.81 -12.11 26.07
C LEU A 331 -22.92 -10.91 26.43
N VAL A 332 -23.24 -10.19 27.50
CA VAL A 332 -22.43 -9.09 28.03
C VAL A 332 -21.08 -9.61 28.51
N SER A 333 -21.05 -10.69 29.29
CA SER A 333 -19.80 -11.32 29.75
C SER A 333 -18.94 -11.81 28.58
N PHE A 334 -19.57 -12.37 27.55
CA PHE A 334 -18.90 -12.75 26.31
C PHE A 334 -18.31 -11.51 25.61
N ASN A 335 -19.10 -10.45 25.43
CA ASN A 335 -18.65 -9.21 24.83
C ASN A 335 -17.46 -8.58 25.59
N SER A 336 -17.54 -8.51 26.92
CA SER A 336 -16.49 -7.94 27.77
C SER A 336 -15.20 -8.76 27.76
N ARG A 337 -15.29 -10.09 27.65
CA ARG A 337 -14.12 -10.97 27.68
C ARG A 337 -13.41 -11.06 26.33
N PHE A 338 -14.19 -11.12 25.25
CA PHE A 338 -13.64 -11.26 23.90
C PHE A 338 -13.29 -9.92 23.26
N ARG A 339 -13.89 -8.80 23.70
CA ARG A 339 -13.62 -7.42 23.22
C ARG A 339 -13.55 -7.32 21.69
N GLU A 340 -14.47 -8.00 21.00
CA GLU A 340 -14.49 -8.06 19.52
C GLU A 340 -14.62 -6.67 18.88
N GLY A 341 -15.23 -5.70 19.59
CA GLY A 341 -15.24 -4.29 19.19
C GLY A 341 -13.83 -3.72 19.05
N ASN A 342 -12.97 -3.86 20.05
CA ASN A 342 -11.61 -3.29 20.02
C ASN A 342 -10.74 -3.97 18.97
N LYS A 343 -10.89 -5.29 18.80
CA LYS A 343 -10.18 -6.05 17.76
C LYS A 343 -10.51 -5.55 16.36
N TRP A 344 -11.80 -5.35 16.04
CA TRP A 344 -12.20 -4.86 14.71
C TRP A 344 -11.60 -3.48 14.42
N VAL A 345 -11.59 -2.57 15.40
CA VAL A 345 -11.07 -1.21 15.26
C VAL A 345 -9.55 -1.24 15.02
N LEU A 346 -8.82 -2.03 15.80
CA LEU A 346 -7.38 -2.19 15.67
C LEU A 346 -6.99 -2.81 14.32
N LEU A 347 -7.66 -3.89 13.92
CA LEU A 347 -7.45 -4.54 12.62
C LEU A 347 -7.67 -3.57 11.46
N ARG A 348 -8.77 -2.79 11.51
CA ARG A 348 -9.10 -1.79 10.49
C ARG A 348 -8.05 -0.66 10.45
N GLY A 349 -7.62 -0.18 11.61
CA GLY A 349 -6.58 0.85 11.72
C GLY A 349 -5.24 0.38 11.14
N SER A 350 -4.82 -0.84 11.47
CA SER A 350 -3.59 -1.45 10.90
C SER A 350 -3.70 -1.70 9.40
N ALA A 351 -4.87 -2.11 8.90
CA ALA A 351 -5.11 -2.28 7.47
C ALA A 351 -4.96 -0.94 6.71
N GLU A 352 -5.57 0.14 7.19
CA GLU A 352 -5.43 1.46 6.56
C GLU A 352 -4.00 2.03 6.68
N ALA A 353 -3.31 1.77 7.80
CA ALA A 353 -1.89 2.13 7.94
C ALA A 353 -1.01 1.38 6.93
N LEU A 354 -1.28 0.10 6.70
CA LEU A 354 -0.56 -0.70 5.71
C LEU A 354 -0.86 -0.24 4.28
N LYS A 355 -2.14 0.00 3.96
CA LYS A 355 -2.58 0.56 2.67
C LYS A 355 -1.87 1.88 2.36
N ARG A 356 -1.76 2.76 3.35
CA ARG A 356 -1.01 4.01 3.23
C ARG A 356 0.45 3.78 2.83
N GLU A 357 1.17 2.91 3.54
CA GLU A 357 2.59 2.66 3.26
C GLU A 357 2.79 2.02 1.88
N ILE A 358 1.86 1.14 1.45
CA ILE A 358 1.83 0.57 0.10
C ILE A 358 1.74 1.66 -0.96
N PHE A 359 0.78 2.58 -0.84
CA PHE A 359 0.62 3.67 -1.82
C PHE A 359 1.78 4.67 -1.79
N ARG A 360 2.36 4.97 -0.62
CA ARG A 360 3.58 5.79 -0.51
C ARG A 360 4.77 5.13 -1.22
N TYR A 361 4.92 3.82 -1.07
CA TYR A 361 5.95 3.02 -1.75
C TYR A 361 5.73 3.04 -3.27
N GLN A 362 4.51 2.74 -3.74
CA GLN A 362 4.19 2.70 -5.16
C GLN A 362 4.37 4.06 -5.85
N ALA A 363 4.08 5.17 -5.17
CA ALA A 363 4.28 6.52 -5.68
C ALA A 363 5.74 7.04 -5.54
N ARG A 364 6.64 6.24 -4.94
CA ARG A 364 8.03 6.61 -4.59
C ARG A 364 8.15 7.95 -3.87
N ALA A 365 7.21 8.22 -2.97
CA ALA A 365 7.07 9.51 -2.32
C ALA A 365 7.70 9.53 -0.92
N GLY A 366 8.22 10.69 -0.53
CA GLY A 366 8.71 10.93 0.83
C GLY A 366 9.89 10.03 1.20
N ILE A 367 9.71 9.16 2.21
CA ILE A 367 10.77 8.25 2.69
C ILE A 367 11.13 7.16 1.69
N TYR A 368 10.28 6.90 0.69
CA TYR A 368 10.52 5.92 -0.37
C TYR A 368 11.13 6.56 -1.63
N SER A 369 11.44 7.85 -1.60
CA SER A 369 12.12 8.53 -2.69
C SER A 369 13.60 8.12 -2.76
N ASP A 370 14.12 8.02 -3.98
CA ASP A 370 15.51 7.62 -4.22
C ASP A 370 16.53 8.64 -3.66
N GLN A 371 16.10 9.90 -3.45
CA GLN A 371 16.93 10.94 -2.83
C GLN A 371 17.13 10.77 -1.32
N LYS A 372 16.16 10.18 -0.61
CA LYS A 372 16.22 9.99 0.85
C LYS A 372 16.59 8.56 1.27
N SER A 373 16.55 7.61 0.34
CA SER A 373 16.79 6.17 0.57
C SER A 373 18.29 5.78 0.54
N GLY A 374 19.20 6.70 0.87
CA GLY A 374 20.65 6.56 0.64
C GLY A 374 21.25 5.19 1.00
N GLU A 375 21.13 4.77 2.26
CA GLU A 375 21.72 3.51 2.77
C GLU A 375 20.73 2.32 2.83
N ASN A 376 19.41 2.60 2.83
CA ASN A 376 18.35 1.62 3.01
C ASN A 376 17.44 1.57 1.79
N SER A 377 17.24 0.38 1.21
CA SER A 377 16.35 0.22 0.06
C SER A 377 14.90 0.57 0.43
N ALA A 378 14.14 1.11 -0.53
CA ALA A 378 12.72 1.41 -0.34
C ALA A 378 11.93 0.17 0.12
N GLU A 379 12.33 -1.01 -0.37
CA GLU A 379 11.80 -2.32 0.03
C GLU A 379 12.12 -2.64 1.49
N SER A 380 13.35 -2.36 1.95
CA SER A 380 13.75 -2.54 3.35
C SER A 380 13.01 -1.58 4.27
N ILE A 381 12.76 -0.35 3.83
CA ILE A 381 11.94 0.62 4.56
C ILE A 381 10.51 0.11 4.66
N LEU A 382 9.94 -0.38 3.55
CA LEU A 382 8.59 -0.94 3.53
C LEU A 382 8.49 -2.16 4.46
N ALA A 383 9.44 -3.08 4.38
CA ALA A 383 9.51 -4.25 5.26
C ALA A 383 9.62 -3.85 6.75
N ALA A 384 10.41 -2.82 7.07
CA ALA A 384 10.49 -2.27 8.42
C ALA A 384 9.14 -1.68 8.87
N LYS A 385 8.45 -0.93 8.01
CA LYS A 385 7.11 -0.39 8.33
C LYS A 385 6.06 -1.49 8.49
N ILE A 386 6.08 -2.52 7.65
CA ILE A 386 5.21 -3.69 7.80
C ILE A 386 5.46 -4.38 9.14
N LYS A 387 6.73 -4.53 9.52
CA LYS A 387 7.13 -5.11 10.81
C LYS A 387 6.64 -4.25 11.98
N ASP A 388 6.78 -2.93 11.92
CA ASP A 388 6.31 -2.01 12.96
C ASP A 388 4.79 -2.10 13.14
N ILE A 389 4.04 -2.04 12.03
CA ILE A 389 2.57 -2.13 12.04
C ILE A 389 2.12 -3.49 12.61
N SER A 390 2.74 -4.58 12.14
CA SER A 390 2.42 -5.93 12.61
C SER A 390 2.82 -6.13 14.07
N GLY A 391 3.95 -5.55 14.50
CA GLY A 391 4.44 -5.60 15.87
C GLY A 391 3.50 -4.92 16.86
N ASN A 392 3.01 -3.73 16.52
CA ASN A 392 2.00 -3.02 17.32
C ASN A 392 0.71 -3.82 17.43
N LEU A 393 0.28 -4.46 16.34
CA LEU A 393 -0.91 -5.31 16.35
C LEU A 393 -0.72 -6.58 17.19
N ALA A 394 0.46 -7.20 17.14
CA ALA A 394 0.79 -8.39 17.92
C ALA A 394 0.88 -8.12 19.43
N GLN A 395 1.21 -6.89 19.83
CA GLN A 395 1.18 -6.44 21.22
C GLN A 395 -0.23 -6.09 21.72
N SER A 396 -1.23 -6.11 20.84
CA SER A 396 -2.62 -5.74 21.15
C SER A 396 -3.50 -6.98 21.44
N GLU A 397 -4.76 -6.72 21.78
CA GLU A 397 -5.77 -7.76 22.04
C GLU A 397 -6.08 -8.65 20.83
N VAL A 398 -5.70 -8.21 19.63
CA VAL A 398 -5.85 -8.94 18.37
C VAL A 398 -5.02 -10.23 18.37
N ASN A 399 -3.92 -10.29 19.12
CA ASN A 399 -3.08 -11.50 19.22
C ASN A 399 -3.81 -12.71 19.85
N ARG A 400 -4.97 -12.48 20.50
CA ARG A 400 -5.84 -13.56 21.00
C ARG A 400 -6.83 -14.08 19.95
N SER A 401 -6.67 -13.70 18.69
CA SER A 401 -7.57 -14.09 17.60
C SER A 401 -6.80 -14.75 16.45
N CYS A 402 -7.47 -15.67 15.76
CA CYS A 402 -6.96 -16.22 14.51
C CYS A 402 -7.28 -15.27 13.36
N ILE A 403 -6.27 -14.97 12.54
CA ILE A 403 -6.44 -14.32 11.24
C ILE A 403 -6.43 -15.45 10.21
N ASP A 404 -7.46 -15.53 9.36
CA ASP A 404 -7.53 -16.57 8.34
C ASP A 404 -6.38 -16.38 7.33
N PRO A 405 -5.49 -17.37 7.14
CA PRO A 405 -4.40 -17.28 6.17
C PRO A 405 -4.87 -17.32 4.71
N ARG A 406 -6.15 -17.59 4.44
CA ARG A 406 -6.69 -17.76 3.07
C ARG A 406 -7.02 -16.46 2.34
N ALA A 407 -6.62 -15.30 2.86
CA ALA A 407 -6.71 -14.06 2.09
C ALA A 407 -5.72 -14.14 0.91
N ILE A 408 -6.21 -14.57 -0.24
CA ILE A 408 -5.46 -14.55 -1.48
C ILE A 408 -5.24 -13.08 -1.82
N ALA A 409 -3.97 -12.65 -1.86
CA ALA A 409 -3.61 -11.31 -2.32
C ALA A 409 -4.29 -11.09 -3.67
N LYS A 410 -5.16 -10.08 -3.76
CA LYS A 410 -5.71 -9.69 -5.05
C LYS A 410 -4.51 -9.26 -5.91
N GLU A 411 -4.27 -9.92 -7.04
CA GLU A 411 -3.13 -9.60 -7.93
C GLU A 411 -3.21 -8.14 -8.41
N THR A 412 -2.61 -7.24 -7.63
CA THR A 412 -2.35 -5.85 -7.99
C THR A 412 -0.84 -5.65 -7.95
N GLY A 413 -0.14 -6.47 -8.73
CA GLY A 413 1.32 -6.50 -8.87
C GLY A 413 1.88 -5.38 -9.73
N ARG A 414 1.62 -4.11 -9.36
CA ARG A 414 2.34 -2.97 -9.95
C ARG A 414 3.24 -2.33 -8.90
N THR A 415 4.55 -2.34 -9.15
CA THR A 415 5.55 -1.77 -8.25
C THR A 415 5.47 -0.24 -8.21
N PHE A 416 5.14 0.40 -9.34
CA PHE A 416 5.14 1.86 -9.46
C PHE A 416 3.86 2.38 -10.10
N ILE A 417 3.37 3.50 -9.58
CA ILE A 417 2.20 4.22 -10.10
C ILE A 417 2.58 5.66 -10.41
N THR A 418 2.06 6.17 -11.53
CA THR A 418 2.22 7.58 -11.90
C THR A 418 1.38 8.49 -10.99
N PRO A 419 1.69 9.79 -10.87
CA PRO A 419 0.91 10.71 -10.04
C PRO A 419 -0.57 10.80 -10.43
N GLU A 420 -0.89 10.68 -11.72
CA GLU A 420 -2.27 10.69 -12.21
C GLU A 420 -2.99 9.37 -11.91
N GLU A 421 -2.30 8.23 -11.96
CA GLU A 421 -2.83 6.94 -11.49
C GLU A 421 -3.08 6.96 -9.98
N TYR A 422 -2.13 7.48 -9.19
CA TYR A 422 -2.31 7.68 -7.76
C TYR A 422 -3.55 8.53 -7.44
N LEU A 423 -3.76 9.63 -8.18
CA LEU A 423 -4.94 10.48 -7.98
C LEU A 423 -6.24 9.75 -8.31
N ASN A 424 -6.24 8.89 -9.32
CA ASN A 424 -7.42 8.12 -9.70
C ASN A 424 -7.69 6.94 -8.74
N GLU A 425 -6.67 6.17 -8.39
CA GLU A 425 -6.77 4.94 -7.60
C GLU A 425 -6.87 5.20 -6.11
N ARG A 426 -6.22 6.25 -5.59
CA ARG A 426 -6.17 6.56 -4.16
C ARG A 426 -7.07 7.73 -3.78
N VAL A 427 -6.85 8.89 -4.38
CA VAL A 427 -7.55 10.14 -3.97
C VAL A 427 -9.02 10.10 -4.36
N ARG A 428 -9.33 9.80 -5.63
CA ARG A 428 -10.71 9.79 -6.13
C ARG A 428 -11.53 8.65 -5.53
N ASP A 429 -10.92 7.49 -5.32
CA ASP A 429 -11.56 6.37 -4.61
C ASP A 429 -11.97 6.79 -3.19
N GLN A 430 -11.08 7.42 -2.43
CA GLN A 430 -11.38 7.90 -1.08
C GLN A 430 -12.44 9.01 -1.06
N ILE A 431 -12.39 9.95 -2.01
CA ILE A 431 -13.45 10.97 -2.15
C ILE A 431 -14.81 10.30 -2.35
N LYS A 432 -14.90 9.34 -3.28
CA LYS A 432 -16.14 8.61 -3.56
C LYS A 432 -16.61 7.79 -2.36
N TYR A 433 -15.68 7.18 -1.62
CA TYR A 433 -15.98 6.48 -0.38
C TYR A 433 -16.62 7.42 0.64
N PHE A 434 -16.00 8.56 0.94
CA PHE A 434 -16.51 9.52 1.92
C PHE A 434 -17.81 10.20 1.50
N GLU A 435 -18.01 10.52 0.22
CA GLU A 435 -19.27 11.04 -0.30
C GLU A 435 -20.44 10.08 -0.02
N ASN A 436 -20.27 8.80 -0.36
CA ASN A 436 -21.31 7.79 -0.13
C ASN A 436 -21.52 7.54 1.37
N LYS A 437 -20.44 7.54 2.15
CA LYS A 437 -20.48 7.24 3.57
C LYS A 437 -21.15 8.35 4.38
N THR A 438 -20.84 9.62 4.09
CA THR A 438 -21.45 10.78 4.76
C THR A 438 -22.95 10.85 4.48
N ALA A 439 -23.40 10.65 3.24
CA ALA A 439 -24.83 10.59 2.89
C ALA A 439 -25.57 9.49 3.67
N THR A 440 -24.94 8.32 3.80
CA THR A 440 -25.48 7.18 4.54
C THR A 440 -25.56 7.47 6.05
N LEU A 441 -24.48 7.98 6.64
CA LEU A 441 -24.42 8.31 8.07
C LEU A 441 -25.41 9.42 8.44
N TYR A 442 -25.52 10.46 7.61
CA TYR A 442 -26.51 11.52 7.81
C TYR A 442 -27.95 10.98 7.82
N SER A 443 -28.27 10.09 6.87
CA SER A 443 -29.57 9.43 6.81
C SER A 443 -29.82 8.51 8.01
N GLN A 444 -28.78 7.86 8.54
CA GLN A 444 -28.88 7.05 9.76
C GLN A 444 -29.09 7.93 11.00
N LEU A 445 -28.34 9.01 11.12
CA LEU A 445 -28.43 9.98 12.22
C LEU A 445 -29.84 10.58 12.31
N LYS A 446 -30.38 11.08 11.19
CA LYS A 446 -31.72 11.66 11.14
C LYS A 446 -32.79 10.65 11.54
N ARG A 447 -32.71 9.41 11.06
CA ARG A 447 -33.67 8.34 11.41
C ARG A 447 -33.59 7.98 12.90
N LEU A 448 -32.39 7.83 13.45
CA LEU A 448 -32.20 7.49 14.86
C LEU A 448 -32.70 8.61 15.78
N HIS A 449 -32.38 9.87 15.48
CA HIS A 449 -32.91 11.01 16.24
C HIS A 449 -34.43 11.08 16.20
N LEU A 450 -35.02 10.86 15.01
CA LEU A 450 -36.47 10.81 14.88
C LEU A 450 -37.06 9.68 15.75
N TYR A 451 -36.46 8.49 15.76
CA TYR A 451 -36.93 7.40 16.60
C TYR A 451 -36.79 7.67 18.11
N ILE A 452 -35.71 8.33 18.53
CA ILE A 452 -35.52 8.76 19.92
C ILE A 452 -36.61 9.77 20.32
N LEU A 453 -36.85 10.78 19.48
CA LEU A 453 -37.87 11.80 19.72
C LEU A 453 -39.28 11.21 19.74
N LEU A 454 -39.59 10.31 18.79
CA LEU A 454 -40.88 9.61 18.75
C LEU A 454 -41.07 8.72 19.98
N ALA A 455 -40.04 7.96 20.40
CA ALA A 455 -40.12 7.14 21.60
C ALA A 455 -40.32 7.99 22.87
N GLY A 456 -39.57 9.08 23.03
CA GLY A 456 -39.74 10.02 24.15
C GLY A 456 -41.12 10.69 24.16
N GLY A 457 -41.58 11.18 23.00
CA GLY A 457 -42.90 11.80 22.85
C GLY A 457 -44.05 10.82 23.10
N LEU A 458 -43.94 9.57 22.62
CA LEU A 458 -44.88 8.50 22.91
C LEU A 458 -44.92 8.20 24.41
N GLY A 459 -43.78 8.17 25.09
CA GLY A 459 -43.74 7.99 26.55
C GLY A 459 -44.53 9.06 27.30
N THR A 460 -44.31 10.34 26.98
CA THR A 460 -45.05 11.45 27.58
C THR A 460 -46.56 11.37 27.26
N PHE A 461 -46.91 11.04 26.02
CA PHE A 461 -48.30 10.89 25.61
C PHE A 461 -49.00 9.74 26.37
N LEU A 462 -48.35 8.57 26.46
CA LEU A 462 -48.86 7.40 27.17
C LEU A 462 -49.10 7.69 28.66
N ALA A 463 -48.19 8.43 29.31
CA ALA A 463 -48.39 8.88 30.69
C ALA A 463 -49.63 9.79 30.82
N ALA A 464 -49.84 10.72 29.89
CA ALA A 464 -50.99 11.61 29.92
C ALA A 464 -52.35 10.89 29.80
N ILE A 465 -52.41 9.79 29.04
CA ILE A 465 -53.61 8.95 28.90
C ILE A 465 -53.72 7.83 29.96
N LYS A 466 -52.94 7.90 31.04
CA LYS A 466 -52.90 6.93 32.14
C LYS A 466 -52.51 5.52 31.70
N LEU A 467 -51.66 5.39 30.68
CA LEU A 467 -51.04 4.14 30.23
C LEU A 467 -49.62 4.00 30.81
N ASP A 468 -49.46 4.28 32.10
CA ASP A 468 -48.15 4.42 32.76
C ASP A 468 -47.27 3.17 32.61
N VAL A 469 -47.88 1.98 32.53
CA VAL A 469 -47.18 0.70 32.34
C VAL A 469 -46.38 0.67 31.03
N TRP A 470 -46.87 1.28 29.95
CA TRP A 470 -46.23 1.28 28.64
C TRP A 470 -45.10 2.31 28.51
N VAL A 471 -45.01 3.27 29.44
CA VAL A 471 -43.95 4.28 29.47
C VAL A 471 -42.58 3.60 29.58
N ALA A 472 -42.46 2.55 30.40
CA ALA A 472 -41.21 1.80 30.56
C ALA A 472 -40.69 1.22 29.23
N LEU A 473 -41.57 0.75 28.34
CA LEU A 473 -41.20 0.25 27.02
C LEU A 473 -40.66 1.37 26.12
N THR A 474 -41.32 2.53 26.13
CA THR A 474 -40.86 3.68 25.34
C THR A 474 -39.52 4.23 25.82
N VAL A 475 -39.27 4.22 27.13
CA VAL A 475 -37.96 4.57 27.71
C VAL A 475 -36.90 3.57 27.26
N ALA A 476 -37.17 2.26 27.35
CA ALA A 476 -36.25 1.23 26.89
C ALA A 476 -35.91 1.36 25.39
N LEU A 477 -36.89 1.69 24.55
CA LEU A 477 -36.68 1.97 23.12
C LEU A 477 -35.81 3.21 22.90
N ALA A 478 -36.09 4.31 23.61
CA ALA A 478 -35.29 5.54 23.53
C ALA A 478 -33.84 5.28 23.95
N THR A 479 -33.62 4.55 25.05
CA THR A 479 -32.29 4.13 25.49
C THR A 479 -31.59 3.26 24.45
N ALA A 480 -32.26 2.26 23.89
CA ALA A 480 -31.67 1.38 22.89
C ALA A 480 -31.22 2.13 21.62
N PHE A 481 -32.02 3.09 21.14
CA PHE A 481 -31.65 3.92 20.00
C PHE A 481 -30.50 4.88 20.34
N THR A 482 -30.49 5.44 21.55
CA THR A 482 -29.41 6.32 22.04
C THR A 482 -28.10 5.54 22.13
N THR A 483 -28.10 4.37 22.79
CA THR A 483 -26.93 3.49 22.88
C THR A 483 -26.41 3.07 21.52
N LYS A 484 -27.30 2.78 20.55
CA LYS A 484 -26.89 2.47 19.19
C LYS A 484 -26.22 3.66 18.49
N LEU A 485 -26.72 4.88 18.70
CA LEU A 485 -26.16 6.09 18.11
C LEU A 485 -24.76 6.38 18.68
N GLU A 486 -24.60 6.30 20.00
CA GLU A 486 -23.34 6.51 20.72
C GLU A 486 -22.30 5.45 20.36
N MET A 487 -22.67 4.17 20.37
CA MET A 487 -21.75 3.06 20.10
C MET A 487 -21.13 3.14 18.70
N PHE A 488 -21.89 3.54 17.69
CA PHE A 488 -21.37 3.70 16.34
C PHE A 488 -20.75 5.06 16.06
N GLN A 489 -20.71 5.97 17.06
CA GLN A 489 -20.12 7.30 16.95
C GLN A 489 -20.58 8.02 15.66
N VAL A 490 -21.87 7.93 15.34
CA VAL A 490 -22.41 8.32 14.02
C VAL A 490 -22.15 9.80 13.73
N GLU A 491 -22.38 10.65 14.73
CA GLU A 491 -22.14 12.10 14.65
C GLU A 491 -20.67 12.43 14.41
N ASN A 492 -19.81 11.89 15.26
CA ASN A 492 -18.38 12.20 15.19
C ASN A 492 -17.76 11.66 13.90
N SER A 493 -18.14 10.45 13.49
CA SER A 493 -17.69 9.87 12.21
C SER A 493 -18.17 10.71 11.02
N LEU A 494 -19.40 11.24 11.05
CA LEU A 494 -19.91 12.12 10.00
C LEU A 494 -19.11 13.42 9.90
N ILE A 495 -18.78 14.05 11.04
CA ILE A 495 -17.98 15.27 11.09
C ILE A 495 -16.57 15.00 10.53
N GLN A 496 -15.89 13.96 11.02
CA GLN A 496 -14.53 13.63 10.58
C GLN A 496 -14.46 13.31 9.09
N TYR A 497 -15.43 12.55 8.55
CA TYR A 497 -15.48 12.27 7.11
C TYR A 497 -15.72 13.52 6.27
N ASN A 498 -16.52 14.49 6.73
CA ASN A 498 -16.70 15.76 6.02
C ASN A 498 -15.42 16.61 6.01
N ILE A 499 -14.66 16.63 7.11
CA ILE A 499 -13.36 17.32 7.20
C ILE A 499 -12.35 16.66 6.25
N ALA A 500 -12.25 15.33 6.28
CA ALA A 500 -11.37 14.58 5.40
C ALA A 500 -11.75 14.75 3.92
N LEU A 501 -13.04 14.67 3.58
CA LEU A 501 -13.56 14.88 2.23
C LEU A 501 -13.21 16.28 1.70
N THR A 502 -13.39 17.31 2.52
CA THR A 502 -13.06 18.69 2.15
C THR A 502 -11.57 18.83 1.89
N SER A 503 -10.73 18.25 2.76
CA SER A 503 -9.27 18.27 2.62
C SER A 503 -8.80 17.55 1.35
N LEU A 504 -9.34 16.36 1.05
CA LEU A 504 -9.03 15.62 -0.17
C LEU A 504 -9.48 16.34 -1.44
N ARG A 505 -10.65 16.99 -1.42
CA ARG A 505 -11.12 17.82 -2.55
C ARG A 505 -10.23 19.04 -2.77
N ASN A 506 -9.74 19.66 -1.70
CA ASN A 506 -8.79 20.77 -1.78
C ASN A 506 -7.46 20.31 -2.40
N ILE A 507 -6.93 19.16 -1.97
CA ILE A 507 -5.71 18.55 -2.53
C ILE A 507 -5.91 18.24 -4.02
N ALA A 508 -7.03 17.61 -4.40
CA ALA A 508 -7.33 17.29 -5.79
C ALA A 508 -7.49 18.55 -6.66
N SER A 509 -8.10 19.62 -6.11
CA SER A 509 -8.27 20.90 -6.80
C SER A 509 -6.94 21.62 -6.99
N TRP A 510 -6.07 21.61 -5.96
CA TRP A 510 -4.72 22.13 -6.03
C TRP A 510 -3.90 21.40 -7.11
N TRP A 511 -3.92 20.06 -7.13
CA TRP A 511 -3.21 19.28 -8.15
C TRP A 511 -3.70 19.60 -9.57
N LYS A 512 -5.02 19.76 -9.74
CA LYS A 512 -5.62 20.12 -11.03
C LYS A 512 -5.20 21.52 -11.50
N ALA A 513 -4.94 22.44 -10.58
CA ALA A 513 -4.49 23.80 -10.89
C ALA A 513 -3.02 23.87 -11.32
N LEU A 514 -2.20 22.86 -10.99
CA LEU A 514 -0.82 22.80 -11.42
C LEU A 514 -0.71 22.59 -12.94
N SER A 515 0.23 23.29 -13.53
CA SER A 515 0.61 23.10 -14.93
C SER A 515 1.26 21.72 -15.19
N PRO A 516 1.30 21.25 -16.45
CA PRO A 516 1.95 19.97 -16.78
C PRO A 516 3.42 19.89 -16.35
N TRP A 517 4.16 21.00 -16.38
CA TRP A 517 5.56 21.04 -15.94
C TRP A 517 5.69 21.02 -14.41
N GLU A 518 4.80 21.68 -13.68
CA GLU A 518 4.78 21.63 -12.21
C GLU A 518 4.37 20.26 -11.69
N LYS A 519 3.48 19.56 -12.39
CA LYS A 519 3.08 18.19 -12.07
C LYS A 519 4.22 17.18 -12.20
N GLY A 520 5.19 17.46 -13.08
CA GLY A 520 6.40 16.64 -13.23
C GLY A 520 7.43 16.85 -12.12
N ARG A 521 7.29 17.89 -11.28
CA ARG A 521 8.26 18.17 -10.20
C ARG A 521 8.08 17.17 -9.05
N ARG A 522 9.16 16.48 -8.68
CA ARG A 522 9.17 15.48 -7.58
C ARG A 522 8.68 16.07 -6.26
N THR A 523 9.02 17.32 -5.94
CA THR A 523 8.54 18.02 -4.73
C THR A 523 7.01 18.13 -4.67
N ASN A 524 6.35 18.37 -5.82
CA ASN A 524 4.89 18.46 -5.87
C ASN A 524 4.24 17.09 -5.78
N ILE A 525 4.87 16.05 -6.36
CA ILE A 525 4.41 14.66 -6.24
C ILE A 525 4.52 14.19 -4.78
N ASP A 526 5.65 14.47 -4.13
CA ASP A 526 5.84 14.18 -2.70
C ASP A 526 4.79 14.88 -1.85
N LEU A 527 4.54 16.17 -2.12
CA LEU A 527 3.53 16.94 -1.40
C LEU A 527 2.12 16.39 -1.59
N LEU A 528 1.74 15.99 -2.81
CA LEU A 528 0.44 15.37 -3.13
C LEU A 528 0.21 14.11 -2.29
N VAL A 529 1.19 13.20 -2.32
CA VAL A 529 1.10 11.91 -1.65
C VAL A 529 1.14 12.11 -0.14
N GLU A 530 2.08 12.91 0.37
CA GLU A 530 2.22 13.17 1.79
C GLU A 530 0.97 13.80 2.40
N GLN A 531 0.40 14.83 1.76
CA GLN A 531 -0.82 15.49 2.27
C GLN A 531 -2.03 14.55 2.25
N THR A 532 -2.20 13.76 1.19
CA THR A 532 -3.31 12.80 1.07
C THR A 532 -3.22 11.72 2.13
N GLU A 533 -2.03 11.15 2.31
CA GLU A 533 -1.82 10.06 3.24
C GLU A 533 -1.81 10.53 4.69
N LYS A 534 -1.35 11.75 4.97
CA LYS A 534 -1.47 12.39 6.29
C LYS A 534 -2.92 12.72 6.63
N THR A 535 -3.71 13.18 5.65
CA THR A 535 -5.15 13.42 5.84
C THR A 535 -5.85 12.12 6.19
N SER A 536 -5.59 11.04 5.44
CA SER A 536 -6.15 9.71 5.71
C SER A 536 -5.70 9.15 7.07
N GLU A 537 -4.42 9.32 7.43
CA GLU A 537 -3.88 8.92 8.73
C GLU A 537 -4.56 9.65 9.90
N SER A 538 -4.71 10.97 9.80
CA SER A 538 -5.31 11.78 10.86
C SER A 538 -6.78 11.40 11.09
N GLU A 539 -7.53 11.15 10.01
CA GLU A 539 -8.90 10.67 10.06
C GLU A 539 -8.97 9.29 10.74
N THR A 540 -8.20 8.32 10.23
CA THR A 540 -8.25 6.94 10.74
C THR A 540 -7.78 6.86 12.19
N THR A 541 -6.72 7.56 12.57
CA THR A 541 -6.21 7.58 13.94
C THR A 541 -7.20 8.23 14.90
N GLY A 542 -7.77 9.37 14.51
CA GLY A 542 -8.80 10.05 15.31
C GLY A 542 -10.03 9.17 15.50
N TRP A 543 -10.48 8.51 14.44
CA TRP A 543 -11.60 7.56 14.49
C TRP A 543 -11.29 6.35 15.38
N VAL A 544 -10.11 5.74 15.25
CA VAL A 544 -9.67 4.59 16.08
C VAL A 544 -9.68 4.95 17.56
N GLN A 545 -9.04 6.06 17.94
CA GLN A 545 -8.97 6.51 19.34
C GLN A 545 -10.35 6.77 19.93
N GLN A 546 -11.20 7.45 19.18
CA GLN A 546 -12.55 7.76 19.62
C GLN A 546 -13.42 6.51 19.78
N MET A 547 -13.33 5.57 18.83
CA MET A 547 -14.07 4.33 18.88
C MET A 547 -13.59 3.44 20.04
N GLN A 548 -12.28 3.32 20.27
CA GLN A 548 -11.73 2.61 21.41
C GLN A 548 -12.21 3.20 22.74
N SER A 549 -12.11 4.52 22.91
CA SER A 549 -12.62 5.19 24.11
C SER A 549 -14.11 4.93 24.34
N THR A 550 -14.90 4.89 23.26
CA THR A 550 -16.34 4.59 23.34
C THR A 550 -16.59 3.15 23.77
N LEU A 551 -15.89 2.19 23.18
CA LEU A 551 -16.02 0.77 23.48
C LEU A 551 -15.56 0.44 24.90
N ASP A 552 -14.52 1.12 25.38
CA ASP A 552 -14.02 0.96 26.75
C ASP A 552 -15.04 1.49 27.76
N LYS A 553 -15.63 2.67 27.51
CA LYS A 553 -16.73 3.21 28.33
C LYS A 553 -17.94 2.27 28.36
N LEU A 554 -18.30 1.67 27.22
CA LEU A 554 -19.40 0.71 27.16
C LEU A 554 -19.08 -0.55 27.98
N THR A 555 -17.85 -1.05 27.89
CA THR A 555 -17.40 -2.23 28.66
C THR A 555 -17.39 -1.95 30.16
N GLU A 556 -16.93 -0.77 30.58
CA GLU A 556 -16.91 -0.35 31.99
C GLU A 556 -18.34 -0.22 32.56
N LYS A 557 -19.24 0.41 31.80
CA LYS A 557 -20.67 0.54 32.16
C LYS A 557 -21.39 -0.81 32.24
N GLU A 558 -20.99 -1.78 31.43
CA GLU A 558 -21.54 -3.14 31.44
C GLU A 558 -21.00 -4.00 32.61
N SER A 559 -19.79 -3.71 33.10
CA SER A 559 -19.12 -4.49 34.17
C SER A 559 -19.55 -4.12 35.60
N THR A 560 -20.21 -2.97 35.78
CA THR A 560 -20.74 -2.53 37.07
C THR A 560 -22.21 -2.96 37.17
N PRO A 561 -22.57 -3.99 37.96
CA PRO A 561 -23.97 -4.27 38.22
C PRO A 561 -24.54 -3.07 38.97
N ASP A 562 -25.64 -2.53 38.44
CA ASP A 562 -26.38 -1.41 39.00
C ASP A 562 -26.66 -1.61 40.51
N LYS A 563 -25.80 -1.07 41.37
CA LYS A 563 -26.00 -0.97 42.82
C LYS A 563 -26.96 0.18 43.16
N GLY A 564 -28.02 0.33 42.36
CA GLY A 564 -28.97 1.42 42.38
C GLY A 564 -30.36 1.03 42.88
N SER A 565 -30.51 0.03 43.76
CA SER A 565 -31.84 -0.29 44.33
C SER A 565 -31.84 -0.71 45.81
N THR A 566 -30.76 -0.47 46.56
CA THR A 566 -30.73 -0.70 48.02
C THR A 566 -30.50 0.61 48.77
N ARG A 567 -31.43 1.55 48.63
CA ARG A 567 -31.56 2.66 49.59
C ARG A 567 -33.04 2.92 49.88
N LEU A 568 -33.67 1.96 50.55
CA LEU A 568 -34.90 2.19 51.29
C LEU A 568 -34.64 1.93 52.78
N GLN A 569 -35.16 2.86 53.59
CA GLN A 569 -35.41 2.82 55.03
C GLN A 569 -34.22 3.00 55.98
N LYS A 570 -33.91 4.27 56.26
CA LYS A 570 -33.77 4.77 57.63
C LYS A 570 -34.25 6.22 57.68
N THR A 571 -35.53 6.39 58.00
CA THR A 571 -36.13 7.40 58.89
C THR A 571 -37.59 7.04 59.06
#